data_AF-A0A967H4F7-F1
#
_entry.id   AF-A0A967H4F7-F1
#
_cell.length_a   1.000
_cell.length_b   1.000
_cell.length_c   1.000
_cell.angle_alpha   90.00
_cell.angle_beta   90.00
_cell.angle_gamma   90.00
#
_symmetry.space_group_name_H-M   'P 1'
#
loop_
_entity.id
_entity.type
_entity.pdbx_description
1 polymer ?
#
loop_
_entity_poly.entity_id
_entity_poly.type
_entity_poly.pdbx_seq_one_letter_code
_entity_poly.pdbx_strand_id
1 'polypeptide(L)' 'MDSVKGKSETKDPQVITALARGLSVLRCFRQGDRFLGNQEIAERTGLPKATVSRLTNTLTVLGYLNHSKRFNQYS' A
#
# COMPACT_ATOMS: atom_id res chain seq x y z
N MET A 1 -35.69 -4.64 19.68
CA MET A 1 -34.95 -4.23 18.46
C MET A 1 -33.61 -3.70 18.92
N ASP A 2 -32.72 -4.62 19.26
CA ASP A 2 -31.44 -4.33 19.88
C ASP A 2 -30.44 -3.92 18.79
N SER A 3 -29.88 -2.73 18.99
CA SER A 3 -28.87 -2.12 18.15
C SER A 3 -27.73 -3.08 17.81
N VAL A 4 -27.54 -3.33 16.52
CA VAL A 4 -26.34 -3.97 15.97
C VAL A 4 -25.15 -3.06 16.28
N LYS A 5 -24.42 -3.42 17.33
CA LYS A 5 -23.19 -2.76 17.77
C LYS A 5 -22.13 -2.95 16.68
N GLY A 6 -21.83 -1.89 15.94
CA GLY A 6 -20.73 -1.86 14.98
C GLY A 6 -19.44 -2.29 15.68
N LYS A 7 -18.80 -3.34 15.14
CA LYS A 7 -17.47 -3.75 15.59
C LYS A 7 -16.52 -2.58 15.38
N SER A 8 -16.16 -1.92 16.48
CA SER A 8 -14.98 -1.07 16.56
C SER A 8 -13.79 -1.84 16.01
N GLU A 9 -13.09 -1.27 15.03
CA GLU A 9 -11.80 -1.75 14.53
C GLU A 9 -10.78 -1.77 15.67
N THR A 10 -10.80 -2.84 16.47
CA THR A 10 -9.73 -3.13 17.42
C THR A 10 -8.53 -3.57 16.59
N LYS A 11 -7.59 -2.64 16.33
CA LYS A 11 -6.27 -3.00 15.83
C LYS A 11 -5.68 -4.04 16.77
N ASP A 12 -5.51 -5.25 16.27
CA ASP A 12 -4.84 -6.31 16.99
C ASP A 12 -3.41 -5.83 17.30
N PRO A 13 -3.01 -5.75 18.59
CA PRO A 13 -1.70 -5.22 18.98
C PRO A 13 -0.54 -6.07 18.44
N GLN A 14 -0.80 -7.30 17.97
CA GLN A 14 0.19 -8.15 17.33
C GLN A 14 0.41 -7.80 15.85
N VAL A 15 -0.49 -7.02 15.22
CA VAL A 15 -0.35 -6.65 13.81
C VAL A 15 0.69 -5.55 13.65
N ILE A 16 1.81 -5.92 13.02
CA ILE A 16 2.85 -4.98 12.61
C ILE A 16 2.30 -4.08 11.51
N THR A 17 1.87 -2.88 11.88
CA THR A 17 1.24 -1.91 10.96
C THR A 17 2.14 -1.57 9.78
N ALA A 18 3.47 -1.50 9.96
CA ALA A 18 4.41 -1.23 8.87
C ALA A 18 4.40 -2.33 7.81
N LEU A 19 4.43 -3.60 8.24
CA LEU A 19 4.35 -4.76 7.35
C LEU A 19 3.00 -4.80 6.63
N ALA A 20 1.90 -4.60 7.37
CA ALA A 20 0.56 -4.57 6.79
C ALA A 20 0.45 -3.50 5.68
N ARG A 21 1.03 -2.31 5.89
CA ARG A 21 1.07 -1.24 4.88
C ARG A 21 1.94 -1.61 3.68
N GLY A 22 3.12 -2.19 3.89
CA GLY A 22 3.98 -2.67 2.81
C GLY A 22 3.28 -3.73 1.94
N LEU A 23 2.62 -4.70 2.57
CA LEU A 23 1.83 -5.72 1.87
C LEU A 23 0.61 -5.12 1.15
N SER A 24 -0.04 -4.10 1.72
CA SER A 24 -1.11 -3.39 1.03
C SER A 24 -0.64 -2.66 -0.24
N VAL A 25 0.58 -2.12 -0.25
CA VAL A 25 1.20 -1.55 -1.46
C VAL A 25 1.42 -2.64 -2.50
N LEU A 26 1.98 -3.80 -2.13
CA LEU A 26 2.17 -4.90 -3.09
C LEU A 26 0.84 -5.44 -3.65
N ARG A 27 -0.20 -5.50 -2.82
CA ARG A 27 -1.55 -5.93 -3.25
C ARG A 27 -2.30 -4.93 -4.12
N CYS A 28 -1.83 -3.68 -4.23
CA CYS A 28 -2.52 -2.66 -5.02
C CYS A 28 -2.30 -2.82 -6.54
N PHE A 29 -1.31 -3.62 -6.93
CA PHE A 29 -1.04 -4.04 -8.31
C PHE A 29 -1.99 -5.19 -8.68
N ARG A 30 -2.94 -4.92 -9.58
CA ARG A 30 -3.90 -5.90 -10.08
C ARG A 30 -3.46 -6.43 -11.44
N GLN A 31 -4.03 -7.57 -11.85
CA GLN A 31 -3.81 -8.08 -13.20
C GLN A 31 -4.22 -7.04 -14.24
N GLY A 32 -3.28 -6.66 -15.10
CA GLY A 32 -3.45 -5.64 -16.14
C GLY A 32 -2.80 -4.29 -15.82
N ASP A 33 -2.44 -4.02 -14.56
CA ASP A 33 -1.64 -2.84 -14.22
C ASP A 33 -0.21 -3.06 -14.72
N ARG A 34 0.20 -2.31 -15.75
CA ARG A 34 1.60 -2.32 -16.20
C ARG A 34 2.52 -1.48 -15.32
N PHE A 35 2.02 -0.35 -14.83
CA PHE A 35 2.78 0.60 -14.02
C PHE A 35 1.85 1.43 -13.14
N LEU A 36 2.22 1.65 -11.87
CA LEU A 36 1.49 2.51 -10.94
C LEU A 36 2.38 3.63 -10.41
N GLY A 37 1.88 4.85 -10.38
CA GLY A 37 2.57 5.99 -9.75
C GLY A 37 2.29 6.07 -8.26
N ASN A 38 3.10 6.83 -7.52
CA ASN A 38 2.89 7.04 -6.06
C ASN A 38 1.50 7.61 -5.73
N GLN A 39 0.90 8.40 -6.62
CA GLN A 39 -0.46 8.91 -6.44
C GLN A 39 -1.51 7.81 -6.55
N GLU A 40 -1.47 7.03 -7.63
CA GLU A 40 -2.37 5.91 -7.86
C GLU A 40 -2.28 4.88 -6.72
N ILE A 41 -1.06 4.58 -6.26
CA ILE A 41 -0.84 3.70 -5.11
C ILE A 41 -1.44 4.30 -3.84
N ALA A 42 -1.30 5.61 -3.61
CA ALA A 42 -1.89 6.28 -2.45
C ALA A 42 -3.43 6.23 -2.48
N GLU A 43 -4.04 6.47 -3.63
CA GLU A 43 -5.49 6.41 -3.81
C GLU A 43 -6.01 4.98 -3.60
N ARG A 44 -5.34 3.97 -4.15
CA ARG A 44 -5.74 2.56 -4.01
C ARG A 44 -5.54 2.00 -2.61
N THR A 45 -4.52 2.46 -1.89
CA THR A 45 -4.18 1.95 -0.55
C THR A 45 -4.75 2.79 0.58
N GLY A 46 -5.23 4.00 0.30
CA GLY A 46 -5.65 4.98 1.31
C GLY A 46 -4.49 5.52 2.17
N LEU A 47 -3.24 5.28 1.76
CA LEU A 47 -2.06 5.70 2.51
C LEU A 47 -1.62 7.11 2.10
N PRO A 48 -1.06 7.92 3.03
CA PRO A 48 -0.47 9.21 2.67
C PRO A 48 0.65 9.04 1.63
N LYS A 49 0.74 9.97 0.66
CA LYS A 49 1.80 9.95 -0.38
C LYS A 49 3.21 9.81 0.19
N ALA A 50 3.52 10.47 1.31
CA ALA A 50 4.83 10.38 1.98
C ALA A 50 5.11 8.97 2.55
N THR A 51 4.08 8.25 2.99
CA THR A 51 4.21 6.85 3.43
C THR A 51 4.40 5.94 2.24
N VAL A 52 3.60 6.12 1.18
CA VAL A 52 3.74 5.35 -0.07
C VAL A 52 5.14 5.50 -0.64
N SER A 53 5.64 6.72 -0.78
CA SER A 53 6.98 6.98 -1.34
C SER A 53 8.10 6.29 -0.56
N ARG A 54 8.00 6.21 0.77
CA ARG A 54 8.98 5.48 1.58
C ARG A 54 8.86 3.97 1.39
N LEU A 55 7.63 3.45 1.39
CA LEU A 55 7.38 2.03 1.18
C LEU A 55 7.81 1.56 -0.21
N THR A 56 7.47 2.30 -1.26
CA THR A 56 7.86 1.97 -2.64
C THR A 56 9.38 2.02 -2.81
N ASN A 57 10.05 3.00 -2.21
CA ASN A 57 11.52 3.05 -2.19
C ASN A 57 12.12 1.81 -1.49
N THR A 58 11.69 1.50 -0.27
CA THR A 58 12.16 0.31 0.45
C THR A 58 11.88 -0.97 -0.33
N LEU A 59 10.67 -1.15 -0.85
CA LEU A 59 10.30 -2.33 -1.65
C LEU A 59 11.11 -2.41 -2.96
N THR A 60 11.47 -1.27 -3.56
CA THR A 60 12.36 -1.23 -4.73
C THR A 60 13.78 -1.67 -4.37
N VAL A 61 14.34 -1.13 -3.28
CA VAL A 61 15.68 -1.51 -2.80
C VAL A 61 15.75 -2.99 -2.44
N LEU A 62 14.67 -3.55 -1.88
CA LEU A 62 14.56 -4.98 -1.55
C LEU A 62 14.26 -5.87 -2.77
N GLY A 63 14.04 -5.29 -3.97
CA GLY A 63 13.78 -6.03 -5.20
C GLY A 63 12.34 -6.52 -5.40
N TYR A 64 11.39 -6.05 -4.58
CA TYR A 64 9.96 -6.39 -4.73
C TYR A 64 9.22 -5.51 -5.73
N LEU A 65 9.74 -4.32 -6.04
CA LEU A 65 9.20 -3.41 -7.03
C LEU A 65 10.30 -2.97 -7.99
N ASN A 66 9.93 -2.72 -9.23
CA ASN A 66 10.82 -2.10 -10.21
C ASN A 66 10.39 -0.66 -10.47
N HIS A 67 11.28 0.30 -10.19
CA HIS A 67 11.02 1.72 -10.45
C HIS A 67 11.43 2.11 -11.87
N SER A 68 10.45 2.39 -12.71
CA SER A 68 10.66 2.97 -14.03
C SER A 68 10.91 4.47 -13.92
N LYS A 69 12.19 4.86 -13.93
CA LYS A 69 12.60 6.29 -13.91
C LYS A 69 12.00 7.11 -15.05
N ARG A 70 11.74 6.48 -16.21
CA ARG A 70 11.18 7.15 -17.40
C ARG A 70 9.76 7.66 -17.16
N PHE A 71 8.94 6.89 -16.44
CA PHE A 71 7.54 7.23 -16.19
C PHE A 71 7.28 7.66 -14.74
N ASN A 72 8.29 7.57 -13.87
CA ASN A 72 8.18 7.75 -12.43
C ASN A 72 7.08 6.86 -11.81
N GLN A 73 7.05 5.61 -12.25
CA GLN A 73 6.07 4.60 -11.85
C GLN A 73 6.77 3.31 -11.42
N TYR A 74 6.04 2.45 -10.73
CA TYR A 74 6.48 1.18 -10.20
C TYR A 74 5.73 0.05 -10.91
N SER A 75 6.37 -1.11 -11.05
CA SER A 75 5.81 -2.37 -11.55
C SER A 75 6.21 -3.52 -10.65
#